data_AF-A0AA38NRA0-F1
#
_entry.id   AF-A0AA38NRA0-F1
#
_cell.length_a   1.000
_cell.length_b   1.000
_cell.length_c   1.000
_cell.angle_alpha   90.00
_cell.angle_beta   90.00
_cell.angle_gamma   90.00
#
_symmetry.space_group_name_H-M   'P 1'
#
loop_
_entity.id
_entity.type
_entity.pdbx_description
1 polymer ?
#
loop_
_entity_poly.entity_id
_entity_poly.type
_entity_poly.pdbx_seq_one_letter_code
_entity_poly.pdbx_strand_id
1 'polypeptide(L)'
;MALSDVEKLCNIVSCLGGPKYTPNELDWAAQFAPGKALIEWIAAQLPLEGRNLDDEYSQRAVLSKIALEDEELQLLQNPNPRTNSDLNIDLSHYIPPSRQRSAGFFDIDCKVLTNFSNRMTLVDNNAYAFEQEVILLQHRLQQTQKLSQQIQKTAQAIAVELNRAESSAIEKQEALESLSLKVDTAVFGTFSKSFELLKRWQDNLDLDATRDYLANCLNVRKQITQDVTAQLTTIEAWKDQQLPSAAHLKLEALRLQRVLGLDTAGHSSLLSSAEESAYCQQLELLVNLLEKVDEDEGEIYDVLQRLTIENDELDPEPLNIVQELEQAWNMDQLTILEARISVLDKASTQFQQSILPPLQTVHAFLAEQQSVMQEILAILDIFGQELDNIVHQVDAAKSKVKASNSSQELTGLHRDSTLENDLKTLLKDLQNLRPSDMPPLVLLDQNDVLSELRAFKAKEKLLNNQEEQWCSALPTTLNSLMAIHDPALDITYAHSAMNTSAPFQYSPSVTALEREAKGKGDALTAEVQRLQNDLKILDDDRTKRRLKSFVERWNSLP
;
A
#
# COMPACT_ATOMS: atom_id res chain seq x y z
N MET A 1 66.15 -49.99 11.08
CA MET A 1 66.12 -50.47 12.47
C MET A 1 66.09 -49.23 13.35
N ALA A 2 65.07 -49.07 14.19
CA ALA A 2 64.99 -47.93 15.11
C ALA A 2 65.99 -48.17 16.25
N LEU A 3 66.89 -47.20 16.48
CA LEU A 3 67.81 -47.21 17.63
C LEU A 3 67.00 -47.18 18.93
N SER A 4 67.42 -47.95 19.93
CA SER A 4 66.83 -47.92 21.26
C SER A 4 66.97 -46.52 21.87
N ASP A 5 65.99 -46.06 22.66
CA ASP A 5 66.04 -44.72 23.26
C ASP A 5 67.24 -44.55 24.22
N VAL A 6 67.75 -45.65 24.77
CA VAL A 6 69.00 -45.69 25.54
C VAL A 6 70.23 -45.42 24.65
N GLU A 7 70.26 -45.95 23.44
CA GLU A 7 71.35 -45.70 22.48
C GLU A 7 71.34 -44.26 21.98
N LYS A 8 70.14 -43.68 21.79
CA LYS A 8 70.00 -42.25 21.45
C LYS A 8 70.56 -41.36 22.57
N LEU A 9 70.29 -41.69 23.83
CA LEU A 9 70.82 -40.96 24.97
C LEU A 9 72.36 -41.03 25.03
N CYS A 10 72.97 -42.20 24.84
CA CYS A 10 74.43 -42.34 24.81
C CYS A 10 75.08 -41.47 23.71
N ASN A 11 74.42 -41.37 22.55
CA ASN A 11 74.88 -40.53 21.45
C ASN A 11 74.75 -39.03 21.77
N ILE A 12 73.66 -38.60 22.40
CA ILE A 12 73.46 -37.21 22.85
C ILE A 12 74.58 -36.78 23.82
N VAL A 13 74.84 -37.60 24.83
CA VAL A 13 75.87 -37.32 25.83
C VAL A 13 77.25 -37.24 25.18
N SER A 14 77.55 -38.15 24.25
CA SER A 14 78.83 -38.14 23.53
C SER A 14 78.97 -36.91 22.62
N CYS A 15 77.93 -36.51 21.90
CA CYS A 15 77.94 -35.34 20.99
C CYS A 15 78.08 -34.00 21.73
N LEU A 16 77.61 -33.94 22.97
CA LEU A 16 77.78 -32.78 23.86
C LEU A 16 79.16 -32.74 24.54
N GLY A 17 80.05 -33.70 24.26
CA GLY A 17 81.40 -33.78 24.83
C GLY A 17 81.47 -34.46 26.20
N GLY A 18 80.42 -35.19 26.59
CA GLY A 18 80.37 -35.99 27.81
C GLY A 18 81.13 -37.32 27.70
N PRO A 19 81.27 -38.05 28.83
CA PRO A 19 81.92 -39.36 28.86
C PRO A 19 81.17 -40.39 27.99
N LYS A 20 81.93 -41.29 27.35
CA LYS A 20 81.39 -42.34 26.48
C LYS A 20 80.83 -43.49 27.33
N TYR A 21 79.51 -43.54 27.46
CA TYR A 21 78.80 -44.64 28.12
C TYR A 21 78.42 -45.73 27.12
N THR A 22 78.48 -47.00 27.54
CA THR A 22 77.92 -48.10 26.75
C THR A 22 76.43 -48.28 27.07
N PRO A 23 75.57 -48.68 26.12
CA PRO A 23 74.11 -48.81 26.37
C PRO A 23 73.78 -49.70 27.57
N ASN A 24 74.58 -50.76 27.77
CA ASN A 24 74.46 -51.69 28.90
C ASN A 24 74.67 -51.01 30.27
N GLU A 25 75.37 -49.88 30.34
CA GLU A 25 75.60 -49.11 31.58
C GLU A 25 74.40 -48.27 31.99
N LEU A 26 73.46 -48.01 31.08
CA LEU A 26 72.24 -47.22 31.31
C LEU A 26 70.96 -48.06 31.27
N ASP A 27 71.07 -49.35 30.94
CA ASP A 27 69.94 -50.30 30.93
C ASP A 27 69.26 -50.43 32.31
N TRP A 28 69.99 -50.24 33.42
CA TRP A 28 69.40 -50.24 34.76
C TRP A 28 68.40 -49.09 34.95
N ALA A 29 68.63 -47.93 34.33
CA ALA A 29 67.74 -46.77 34.44
C ALA A 29 66.45 -46.95 33.61
N ALA A 30 66.51 -47.74 32.52
CA ALA A 30 65.36 -48.13 31.72
C ALA A 30 64.45 -49.16 32.42
N GLN A 31 64.94 -49.85 33.46
CA GLN A 31 64.16 -50.82 34.24
C GLN A 31 63.20 -50.15 35.25
N PHE A 32 63.41 -48.87 35.60
CA PHE A 32 62.53 -48.11 36.49
C PHE A 32 61.62 -47.18 35.69
N ALA A 33 60.31 -47.22 35.94
CA ALA A 33 59.32 -46.38 35.24
C ALA A 33 59.67 -44.87 35.16
N PRO A 34 60.10 -44.20 36.25
CA PRO A 34 60.49 -42.78 36.15
C PRO A 34 61.80 -42.58 35.37
N GLY A 35 62.73 -43.53 35.44
CA GLY A 35 63.98 -43.47 34.66
C GLY A 35 63.72 -43.64 33.17
N LYS A 36 62.87 -44.61 32.79
CA LYS A 36 62.44 -44.80 31.40
C LYS A 36 61.73 -43.57 30.83
N ALA A 37 60.83 -42.95 31.58
CA ALA A 37 60.14 -41.73 31.14
C ALA A 37 61.10 -40.56 30.92
N LEU A 38 62.14 -40.44 31.76
CA LEU A 38 63.18 -39.43 31.59
C LEU A 38 64.02 -39.70 30.34
N ILE A 39 64.43 -40.95 30.12
CA ILE A 39 65.21 -41.34 28.93
C ILE A 39 64.40 -41.11 27.65
N GLU A 40 63.11 -41.49 27.63
CA GLU A 40 62.20 -41.23 26.51
C GLU A 40 62.02 -39.73 26.26
N TRP A 41 61.85 -38.93 27.32
CA TRP A 41 61.70 -37.47 27.19
C TRP A 41 62.96 -36.80 26.61
N ILE A 42 64.16 -37.20 27.07
CA ILE A 42 65.43 -36.67 26.55
C ILE A 42 65.65 -37.16 25.10
N ALA A 43 65.38 -38.43 24.81
CA ALA A 43 65.49 -38.98 23.47
C ALA A 43 64.53 -38.31 22.48
N ALA A 44 63.33 -37.91 22.91
CA ALA A 44 62.36 -37.18 22.11
C ALA A 44 62.81 -35.75 21.73
N GLN A 45 63.81 -35.19 22.42
CA GLN A 45 64.37 -33.88 22.06
C GLN A 45 65.24 -33.93 20.79
N LEU A 46 65.59 -35.13 20.30
CA LEU A 46 66.22 -35.29 19.00
C LEU A 46 65.24 -35.84 17.95
N PRO A 47 64.88 -35.05 16.92
CA PRO A 47 64.15 -35.55 15.77
C PRO A 47 65.10 -36.34 14.86
N LEU A 48 65.36 -37.60 15.23
CA LEU A 48 66.25 -38.52 14.48
C LEU A 48 65.54 -39.27 13.34
N GLU A 49 64.27 -39.00 13.08
CA GLU A 49 63.55 -39.61 11.96
C GLU A 49 63.98 -38.94 10.64
N GLY A 50 64.92 -39.58 9.93
CA GLY A 50 65.18 -39.33 8.51
C GLY A 50 66.40 -38.48 8.15
N ARG A 51 67.29 -38.12 9.10
CA ARG A 51 68.57 -37.45 8.80
C ARG A 51 69.76 -38.39 8.99
N ASN A 52 70.69 -38.37 8.03
CA ASN A 52 71.92 -39.18 8.05
C ASN A 52 72.67 -38.98 9.38
N LEU A 53 72.93 -40.08 10.07
CA LEU A 53 73.53 -40.13 11.42
C LEU A 53 75.00 -39.68 11.47
N ASP A 54 75.64 -39.45 10.33
CA ASP A 54 77.08 -39.13 10.24
C ASP A 54 77.40 -37.63 10.42
N ASP A 55 76.40 -36.75 10.49
CA ASP A 55 76.64 -35.31 10.61
C ASP A 55 76.65 -34.86 12.08
N GLU A 56 77.72 -35.22 12.79
CA GLU A 56 77.99 -34.92 14.21
C GLU A 56 77.89 -33.41 14.50
N TYR A 57 78.25 -32.56 13.52
CA TYR A 57 78.14 -31.10 13.62
C TYR A 57 76.69 -30.60 13.65
N SER A 58 75.81 -31.23 12.86
CA SER A 58 74.39 -30.87 12.81
C SER A 58 73.67 -31.28 14.09
N GLN A 59 74.00 -32.46 14.64
CA GLN A 59 73.47 -32.93 15.92
C GLN A 59 73.94 -32.03 17.08
N ARG A 60 75.22 -31.64 17.08
CA ARG A 60 75.79 -30.72 18.09
C ARG A 60 75.15 -29.34 18.04
N ALA A 61 74.84 -28.81 16.86
CA ALA A 61 74.21 -27.49 16.71
C ALA A 61 72.75 -27.44 17.18
N VAL A 62 72.01 -28.55 17.10
CA VAL A 62 70.65 -28.65 17.64
C VAL A 62 70.71 -28.83 19.15
N LEU A 63 71.61 -29.68 19.64
CA LEU A 63 71.80 -29.97 21.06
C LEU A 63 72.35 -28.77 21.83
N SER A 64 73.22 -27.95 21.24
CA SER A 64 73.77 -26.75 21.88
C SER A 64 72.73 -25.66 22.12
N LYS A 65 71.55 -25.72 21.52
CA LYS A 65 70.45 -24.79 21.81
C LYS A 65 69.64 -25.17 23.05
N ILE A 66 69.78 -26.41 23.51
CA ILE A 66 68.98 -27.00 24.58
C ILE A 66 69.87 -27.32 25.80
N ALA A 67 71.16 -27.57 25.57
CA ALA A 67 72.13 -27.74 26.64
C ALA A 67 72.48 -26.40 27.30
N LEU A 68 72.42 -26.37 28.63
CA LEU A 68 72.89 -25.24 29.44
C LEU A 68 74.43 -25.18 29.40
N GLU A 69 74.99 -23.99 29.16
CA GLU A 69 76.44 -23.77 29.19
C GLU A 69 76.95 -23.75 30.65
N ASP A 70 78.24 -24.09 30.86
CA ASP A 70 78.84 -24.12 32.22
C ASP A 70 78.71 -22.77 32.95
N GLU A 71 78.72 -21.65 32.21
CA GLU A 71 78.50 -20.32 32.80
C GLU A 71 77.04 -20.04 33.17
N GLU A 72 76.08 -20.64 32.47
CA GLU A 72 74.66 -20.56 32.82
C GLU A 72 74.36 -21.37 34.09
N LEU A 73 75.04 -22.51 34.24
CA LEU A 73 75.02 -23.29 35.48
C LEU A 73 75.61 -22.52 36.66
N GLN A 74 76.69 -21.76 36.47
CA GLN A 74 77.23 -20.88 37.52
C GLN A 74 76.30 -19.72 37.88
N LEU A 75 75.54 -19.19 36.91
CA LEU A 75 74.51 -18.18 37.16
C LEU A 75 73.33 -18.75 37.98
N LEU A 76 72.92 -19.99 37.69
CA LEU A 76 71.87 -20.69 38.44
C LEU A 76 72.32 -21.15 39.83
N GLN A 77 73.61 -21.48 40.00
CA GLN A 77 74.17 -21.90 41.28
C GLN A 77 74.53 -20.75 42.22
N ASN A 78 74.51 -19.49 41.75
CA ASN A 78 74.75 -18.33 42.60
C ASN A 78 73.51 -18.04 43.49
N PRO A 79 73.57 -18.25 44.81
CA PRO A 79 72.42 -18.15 45.70
C PRO A 79 72.21 -16.71 46.16
N ASN A 80 72.19 -15.75 45.25
CA ASN A 80 71.80 -14.38 45.58
C ASN A 80 70.31 -14.20 45.29
N PRO A 81 69.46 -13.97 46.31
CA PRO A 81 68.02 -13.90 46.13
C PRO A 81 67.68 -12.57 45.47
N ARG A 82 67.66 -12.55 44.14
CA ARG A 82 67.00 -11.48 43.38
C ARG A 82 65.50 -11.71 43.49
N THR A 83 64.83 -10.69 43.98
CA THR A 83 63.40 -10.58 44.26
C THR A 83 62.54 -11.15 43.13
N ASN A 84 61.52 -11.92 43.51
CA ASN A 84 60.57 -12.66 42.66
C ASN A 84 59.71 -11.81 41.70
N SER A 85 60.08 -10.56 41.41
CA SER A 85 59.37 -9.65 40.52
C SER A 85 59.98 -9.51 39.12
N ASP A 86 61.21 -10.01 38.89
CA ASP A 86 61.94 -9.84 37.61
C ASP A 86 62.04 -11.13 36.77
N LEU A 87 61.32 -12.20 37.14
CA LEU A 87 61.35 -13.48 36.42
C LEU A 87 60.43 -13.55 35.20
N ASN A 88 59.84 -12.44 34.78
CA ASN A 88 59.24 -12.34 33.44
C ASN A 88 60.30 -11.88 32.43
N ILE A 89 61.41 -12.63 32.37
CA ILE A 89 62.39 -12.48 31.29
C ILE A 89 61.69 -13.01 30.04
N ASP A 90 61.34 -12.10 29.14
CA ASP A 90 60.86 -12.45 27.81
C ASP A 90 61.95 -13.26 27.09
N LEU A 91 61.78 -14.58 27.11
CA LEU A 91 62.71 -15.56 26.53
C LEU A 91 62.85 -15.38 25.00
N SER A 92 61.99 -14.58 24.37
CA SER A 92 62.12 -14.25 22.94
C SER A 92 63.39 -13.44 22.61
N HIS A 93 64.05 -12.85 23.62
CA HIS A 93 65.28 -12.08 23.49
C HIS A 93 66.50 -12.67 24.21
N TYR A 94 66.43 -13.93 24.66
CA TYR A 94 67.57 -14.58 25.31
C TYR A 94 68.68 -14.90 24.29
N ILE A 95 69.87 -14.33 24.50
CA ILE A 95 71.07 -14.58 23.67
C ILE A 95 72.09 -15.35 24.54
N PRO A 96 72.48 -16.58 24.16
CA PRO A 96 73.45 -17.37 24.92
C PRO A 96 74.80 -16.66 25.07
N PRO A 97 75.51 -16.83 26.21
CA PRO A 97 76.81 -16.23 26.46
C PRO A 97 77.85 -16.53 25.37
N SER A 98 77.84 -17.73 24.78
CA SER A 98 78.69 -18.09 23.64
C SER A 98 78.48 -17.22 22.39
N ARG A 99 77.24 -16.79 22.10
CA ARG A 99 76.93 -15.86 21.00
C ARG A 99 77.34 -14.42 21.28
N GLN A 100 77.43 -14.02 22.55
CA GLN A 100 78.01 -12.73 22.94
C GLN A 100 79.54 -12.74 22.85
N ARG A 101 80.20 -13.89 23.05
CA ARG A 101 81.67 -14.01 22.95
C ARG A 101 82.19 -14.18 21.52
N SER A 102 81.36 -14.62 20.57
CA SER A 102 81.83 -14.90 19.21
C SER A 102 82.22 -13.67 18.37
N ALA A 103 82.11 -12.45 18.93
CA ALA A 103 82.64 -11.22 18.33
C ALA A 103 83.85 -10.64 19.11
N GLY A 104 84.46 -11.41 20.01
CA GLY A 104 85.54 -10.93 20.87
C GLY A 104 86.54 -12.02 21.21
N PHE A 105 87.36 -12.45 20.26
CA PHE A 105 88.60 -13.15 20.58
C PHE A 105 89.62 -13.09 19.43
N PHE A 106 90.25 -11.93 19.23
CA PHE A 106 91.69 -11.84 18.97
C PHE A 106 92.18 -10.43 19.33
N ASP A 107 93.00 -10.43 20.38
CA ASP A 107 94.01 -9.48 20.82
C ASP A 107 93.66 -8.02 21.21
N ILE A 108 94.32 -7.66 22.30
CA ILE A 108 94.14 -6.51 23.16
C ILE A 108 94.89 -5.32 22.54
N ASP A 109 94.18 -4.29 22.04
CA ASP A 109 94.61 -2.87 22.16
C ASP A 109 93.74 -1.78 21.48
N CYS A 110 92.52 -2.04 21.00
CA CYS A 110 91.69 -0.99 20.37
C CYS A 110 90.30 -0.84 21.02
N LYS A 111 90.24 -0.30 22.25
CA LYS A 111 88.99 -0.14 23.05
C LYS A 111 88.13 1.10 22.75
N VAL A 112 88.58 2.05 21.93
CA VAL A 112 87.86 3.33 21.77
C VAL A 112 87.13 3.47 20.42
N LEU A 113 87.65 2.87 19.35
CA LEU A 113 87.06 3.01 17.99
C LEU A 113 85.96 1.99 17.68
N THR A 114 86.01 0.79 18.27
CA THR A 114 85.05 -0.30 18.01
C THR A 114 83.72 -0.13 18.76
N ASN A 115 83.74 0.46 19.96
CA ASN A 115 82.51 0.82 20.69
C ASN A 115 81.70 1.92 19.99
N PHE A 116 82.37 2.84 19.29
CA PHE A 116 81.70 3.88 18.51
C PHE A 116 81.10 3.28 17.22
N SER A 117 81.84 2.42 16.51
CA SER A 117 81.36 1.77 15.29
C SER A 117 80.21 0.77 15.53
N ASN A 118 80.24 0.03 16.65
CA ASN A 118 79.13 -0.87 17.02
C ASN A 118 77.90 -0.10 17.53
N ARG A 119 78.07 1.03 18.23
CA ARG A 119 76.93 1.93 18.54
C ARG A 119 76.40 2.62 17.30
N MET A 120 77.26 3.02 16.36
CA MET A 120 76.86 3.65 15.11
C MET A 120 76.02 2.68 14.27
N THR A 121 76.46 1.43 14.11
CA THR A 121 75.69 0.42 13.37
C THR A 121 74.37 0.03 14.05
N LEU A 122 74.30 0.06 15.39
CA LEU A 122 73.05 -0.18 16.12
C LEU A 122 72.08 1.02 16.01
N VAL A 123 72.62 2.25 16.02
CA VAL A 123 71.85 3.47 15.75
C VAL A 123 71.38 3.51 14.30
N ASP A 124 72.20 3.09 13.34
CA ASP A 124 71.85 3.01 11.92
C ASP A 124 70.77 1.95 11.67
N ASN A 125 70.87 0.79 12.32
CA ASN A 125 69.83 -0.26 12.24
C ASN A 125 68.51 0.18 12.88
N ASN A 126 68.55 0.89 14.02
CA ASN A 126 67.35 1.45 14.64
C ASN A 126 66.76 2.58 13.80
N ALA A 127 67.60 3.44 13.22
CA ALA A 127 67.15 4.49 12.30
C ALA A 127 66.47 3.87 11.07
N TYR A 128 67.03 2.80 10.52
CA TYR A 128 66.43 2.04 9.43
C TYR A 128 65.08 1.40 9.83
N ALA A 129 64.99 0.82 11.03
CA ALA A 129 63.73 0.24 11.53
C ALA A 129 62.64 1.31 11.72
N PHE A 130 62.98 2.46 12.31
CA PHE A 130 62.04 3.58 12.45
C PHE A 130 61.63 4.16 11.10
N GLU A 131 62.53 4.24 10.13
CA GLU A 131 62.21 4.70 8.78
C GLU A 131 61.21 3.74 8.09
N GLN A 132 61.37 2.43 8.27
CA GLN A 132 60.41 1.43 7.79
C GLN A 132 59.05 1.55 8.49
N GLU A 133 59.01 1.76 9.81
CA GLU A 133 57.76 1.99 10.55
C GLU A 133 57.05 3.28 10.10
N VAL A 134 57.79 4.37 9.88
CA VAL A 134 57.25 5.63 9.37
C VAL A 134 56.64 5.43 7.97
N ILE A 135 57.32 4.70 7.08
CA ILE A 135 56.78 4.37 5.75
C ILE A 135 55.48 3.57 5.87
N LEU A 136 55.43 2.58 6.77
CA LEU A 136 54.25 1.73 6.98
C LEU A 136 53.08 2.53 7.56
N LEU A 137 53.33 3.40 8.55
CA LEU A 137 52.34 4.31 9.11
C LEU A 137 51.83 5.31 8.06
N GLN A 138 52.72 5.83 7.22
CA GLN A 138 52.35 6.73 6.14
C GLN A 138 51.47 6.03 5.10
N HIS A 139 51.77 4.78 4.74
CA HIS A 139 50.93 3.97 3.87
C HIS A 139 49.55 3.69 4.49
N ARG A 140 49.51 3.32 5.78
CA ARG A 140 48.25 3.10 6.51
C ARG A 140 47.40 4.36 6.59
N LEU A 141 48.02 5.52 6.83
CA LEU A 141 47.37 6.82 6.84
C LEU A 141 46.78 7.17 5.46
N GLN A 142 47.52 6.91 4.38
CA GLN A 142 47.00 7.11 3.02
C GLN A 142 45.81 6.17 2.71
N GLN A 143 45.83 4.93 3.21
CA GLN A 143 44.72 4.00 3.06
C GLN A 143 43.47 4.45 3.85
N THR A 144 43.63 4.85 5.12
CA THR A 144 42.50 5.39 5.90
C THR A 144 41.96 6.68 5.30
N GLN A 145 42.82 7.53 4.74
CA GLN A 145 42.38 8.75 4.04
C GLN A 145 41.55 8.41 2.80
N LYS A 146 41.94 7.40 2.01
CA LYS A 146 41.14 6.91 0.87
C LYS A 146 39.80 6.32 1.31
N LEU A 147 39.78 5.53 2.38
CA LEU A 147 38.54 4.96 2.94
C LEU A 147 37.61 6.04 3.47
N SER A 148 38.14 7.05 4.18
CA SER A 148 37.36 8.19 4.66
C SER A 148 36.71 8.96 3.51
N GLN A 149 37.46 9.19 2.41
CA GLN A 149 36.90 9.81 1.21
C GLN A 149 35.81 8.94 0.55
N GLN A 150 35.96 7.61 0.55
CA GLN A 150 34.93 6.71 0.05
C GLN A 150 33.65 6.74 0.90
N ILE A 151 33.79 6.69 2.24
CA ILE A 151 32.67 6.80 3.17
C ILE A 151 31.95 8.15 3.01
N GLN A 152 32.69 9.23 2.83
CA GLN A 152 32.11 10.55 2.60
C GLN A 152 31.32 10.60 1.29
N LYS A 153 31.81 9.96 0.22
CA LYS A 153 31.09 9.84 -1.05
C LYS A 153 29.83 8.99 -0.92
N THR A 154 29.87 7.86 -0.21
CA THR A 154 28.68 7.02 -0.01
C THR A 154 27.65 7.70 0.88
N ALA A 155 28.09 8.43 1.92
CA ALA A 155 27.19 9.22 2.76
C ALA A 155 26.48 10.33 1.97
N GLN A 156 27.22 11.01 1.08
CA GLN A 156 26.62 11.98 0.16
C GLN A 156 25.63 11.34 -0.82
N ALA A 157 25.96 10.17 -1.39
CA ALA A 157 25.05 9.45 -2.27
C ALA A 157 23.75 9.01 -1.56
N ILE A 158 23.86 8.50 -0.33
CA ILE A 158 22.70 8.15 0.51
C ILE A 158 21.87 9.38 0.83
N ALA A 159 22.49 10.52 1.15
CA ALA A 159 21.76 11.77 1.42
C ALA A 159 20.99 12.26 0.18
N VAL A 160 21.56 12.12 -1.02
CA VAL A 160 20.88 12.47 -2.28
C VAL A 160 19.70 11.54 -2.54
N GLU A 161 19.87 10.22 -2.38
CA GLU A 161 18.78 9.26 -2.56
C GLU A 161 17.68 9.41 -1.50
N LEU A 162 18.04 9.74 -0.26
CA LEU A 162 17.08 10.05 0.80
C LEU A 162 16.23 11.26 0.43
N ASN A 163 16.86 12.37 0.03
CA ASN A 163 16.14 13.58 -0.38
C ASN A 163 15.28 13.33 -1.63
N ARG A 164 15.75 12.50 -2.56
CA ARG A 164 14.99 12.08 -3.74
C ARG A 164 13.77 11.24 -3.36
N ALA A 165 13.92 10.29 -2.44
CA ALA A 165 12.82 9.49 -1.92
C ALA A 165 11.80 10.34 -1.15
N GLU A 166 12.26 11.28 -0.33
CA GLU A 166 11.41 12.22 0.41
C GLU A 166 10.64 13.15 -0.53
N SER A 167 11.31 13.72 -1.54
CA SER A 167 10.65 14.53 -2.58
C SER A 167 9.60 13.72 -3.33
N SER A 168 9.91 12.48 -3.68
CA SER A 168 8.96 11.58 -4.34
C SER A 168 7.77 11.22 -3.43
N ALA A 169 7.99 11.04 -2.12
CA ALA A 169 6.93 10.78 -1.17
C ALA A 169 5.99 12.00 -1.03
N ILE A 170 6.54 13.21 -1.00
CA ILE A 170 5.78 14.46 -0.97
C ILE A 170 4.95 14.60 -2.26
N GLU A 171 5.55 14.41 -3.44
CA GLU A 171 4.82 14.47 -4.73
C GLU A 171 3.66 13.47 -4.78
N LYS A 172 3.86 12.24 -4.27
CA LYS A 172 2.80 11.22 -4.21
C LYS A 172 1.71 11.58 -3.20
N GLN A 173 2.08 12.19 -2.07
CA GLN A 173 1.13 12.67 -1.07
C GLN A 173 0.26 13.80 -1.64
N GLU A 174 0.86 14.80 -2.30
CA GLU A 174 0.12 15.88 -2.97
C GLU A 174 -0.80 15.33 -4.07
N ALA A 175 -0.32 14.36 -4.87
CA ALA A 175 -1.14 13.71 -5.88
C ALA A 175 -2.35 12.99 -5.27
N LEU A 176 -2.18 12.29 -4.13
CA LEU A 176 -3.26 11.63 -3.41
C LEU A 176 -4.27 12.63 -2.84
N GLU A 177 -3.81 13.73 -2.25
CA GLU A 177 -4.69 14.80 -1.75
C GLU A 177 -5.49 15.44 -2.88
N SER A 178 -4.85 15.71 -4.03
CA SER A 178 -5.52 16.25 -5.20
C SER A 178 -6.58 15.28 -5.76
N LEU A 179 -6.31 13.97 -5.72
CA LEU A 179 -7.24 12.95 -6.16
C LEU A 179 -8.40 12.80 -5.18
N SER A 180 -8.14 12.82 -3.87
CA SER A 180 -9.18 12.83 -2.82
C SER A 180 -10.13 13.99 -3.03
N LEU A 181 -9.61 15.21 -3.24
CA LEU A 181 -10.43 16.39 -3.46
C LEU A 181 -11.27 16.27 -4.74
N LYS A 182 -10.71 15.71 -5.82
CA LYS A 182 -11.47 15.44 -7.06
C LYS A 182 -12.58 14.42 -6.85
N VAL A 183 -12.31 13.34 -6.10
CA VAL A 183 -13.30 12.32 -5.76
C VAL A 183 -14.41 12.93 -4.91
N ASP A 184 -14.08 13.67 -3.86
CA ASP A 184 -15.07 14.32 -2.99
C ASP A 184 -15.93 15.32 -3.77
N THR A 185 -15.32 16.10 -4.67
CA THR A 185 -16.05 17.04 -5.53
C THR A 185 -16.98 16.31 -6.50
N ALA A 186 -16.53 15.20 -7.11
CA ALA A 186 -17.35 14.41 -8.01
C ALA A 186 -18.50 13.72 -7.26
N VAL A 187 -18.23 13.10 -6.11
CA VAL A 187 -19.22 12.47 -5.24
C VAL A 187 -20.28 13.48 -4.80
N PHE A 188 -19.85 14.65 -4.30
CA PHE A 188 -20.76 15.72 -3.90
C PHE A 188 -21.57 16.26 -5.07
N GLY A 189 -20.95 16.46 -6.25
CA GLY A 189 -21.65 16.90 -7.45
C GLY A 189 -22.72 15.91 -7.92
N THR A 190 -22.41 14.62 -7.90
CA THR A 190 -23.34 13.55 -8.29
C THR A 190 -24.50 13.43 -7.29
N PHE A 191 -24.19 13.51 -6.00
CA PHE A 191 -25.21 13.54 -4.93
C PHE A 191 -26.11 14.77 -5.03
N SER A 192 -25.53 15.96 -5.17
CA SER A 192 -26.28 17.22 -5.28
C SER A 192 -27.20 17.23 -6.50
N LYS A 193 -26.72 16.71 -7.65
CA LYS A 193 -27.53 16.62 -8.87
C LYS A 193 -28.66 15.61 -8.73
N SER A 194 -28.40 14.45 -8.14
CA SER A 194 -29.44 13.44 -7.88
C SER A 194 -30.49 13.98 -6.90
N PHE A 195 -30.05 14.70 -5.86
CA PHE A 195 -30.95 15.34 -4.90
C PHE A 195 -31.77 16.46 -5.54
N GLU A 196 -31.17 17.28 -6.40
CA GLU A 196 -31.90 18.32 -7.13
C GLU A 196 -32.97 17.71 -8.06
N LEU A 197 -32.64 16.63 -8.77
CA LEU A 197 -33.61 15.91 -9.60
C LEU A 197 -34.74 15.30 -8.76
N LEU A 198 -34.42 14.69 -7.61
CA LEU A 198 -35.42 14.15 -6.69
C LEU A 198 -36.31 15.23 -6.09
N LYS A 199 -35.74 16.39 -5.76
CA LYS A 199 -36.51 17.55 -5.30
C LYS A 199 -37.41 18.10 -6.40
N ARG A 200 -36.91 18.25 -7.64
CA ARG A 200 -37.74 18.66 -8.79
C ARG A 200 -38.85 17.66 -9.07
N TRP A 201 -38.56 16.36 -8.98
CA TRP A 201 -39.58 15.31 -9.10
C TRP A 201 -40.65 15.48 -8.02
N GLN A 202 -40.25 15.64 -6.75
CA GLN A 202 -41.17 15.85 -5.63
C GLN A 202 -42.01 17.12 -5.77
N ASP A 203 -41.40 18.24 -6.17
CA ASP A 203 -42.06 19.53 -6.36
C ASP A 203 -43.05 19.49 -7.54
N ASN A 204 -42.77 18.67 -8.56
CA ASN A 204 -43.66 18.49 -9.72
C ASN A 204 -44.72 17.39 -9.50
N LEU A 205 -44.62 16.60 -8.44
CA LEU A 205 -45.52 15.48 -8.17
C LEU A 205 -46.79 15.96 -7.45
N ASP A 206 -47.71 16.57 -8.20
CA ASP A 206 -49.04 16.92 -7.66
C ASP A 206 -49.98 15.70 -7.68
N LEU A 207 -49.78 14.82 -6.69
CA LEU A 207 -50.60 13.62 -6.49
C LEU A 207 -52.06 13.97 -6.17
N ASP A 208 -52.31 15.10 -5.53
CA ASP A 208 -53.65 15.52 -5.16
C ASP A 208 -54.42 16.02 -6.39
N ALA A 209 -53.80 16.83 -7.25
CA ALA A 209 -54.42 17.23 -8.51
C ALA A 209 -54.71 16.03 -9.42
N THR A 210 -53.75 15.11 -9.60
CA THR A 210 -53.98 13.90 -10.42
C THR A 210 -55.09 13.01 -9.86
N ARG A 211 -55.19 12.89 -8.54
CA ARG A 211 -56.28 12.18 -7.86
C ARG A 211 -57.63 12.86 -8.09
N ASP A 212 -57.69 14.18 -8.02
CA ASP A 212 -58.92 14.95 -8.29
C ASP A 212 -59.36 14.82 -9.75
N TYR A 213 -58.43 14.83 -10.69
CA TYR A 213 -58.71 14.55 -12.11
C TYR A 213 -59.28 13.16 -12.34
N LEU A 214 -58.71 12.12 -11.71
CA LEU A 214 -59.24 10.75 -11.79
C LEU A 214 -60.61 10.63 -11.12
N ALA A 215 -60.83 11.29 -9.99
CA ALA A 215 -62.13 11.33 -9.32
C ALA A 215 -63.19 11.98 -10.22
N ASN A 216 -62.84 13.06 -10.93
CA ASN A 216 -63.72 13.69 -11.90
C ASN A 216 -64.04 12.75 -13.08
N CYS A 217 -63.04 12.07 -13.64
CA CYS A 217 -63.25 11.07 -14.71
C CYS A 217 -64.17 9.92 -14.26
N LEU A 218 -64.03 9.47 -13.02
CA LEU A 218 -64.92 8.45 -12.44
C LEU A 218 -66.35 8.95 -12.29
N ASN A 219 -66.55 10.22 -11.89
CA ASN A 219 -67.87 10.82 -11.79
C ASN A 219 -68.53 10.98 -13.17
N VAL A 220 -67.79 11.47 -14.16
CA VAL A 220 -68.27 11.57 -15.56
C VAL A 220 -68.63 10.19 -16.11
N ARG A 221 -67.78 9.17 -15.86
CA ARG A 221 -68.10 7.79 -16.24
C ARG A 221 -69.40 7.31 -15.59
N LYS A 222 -69.59 7.55 -14.30
CA LYS A 222 -70.82 7.18 -13.59
C LYS A 222 -72.03 7.86 -14.23
N GLN A 223 -71.93 9.15 -14.52
CA GLN A 223 -72.99 9.91 -15.17
C GLN A 223 -73.34 9.34 -16.55
N ILE A 224 -72.35 9.10 -17.42
CA ILE A 224 -72.59 8.48 -18.74
C ILE A 224 -73.25 7.12 -18.59
N THR A 225 -72.78 6.27 -17.67
CA THR A 225 -73.41 4.97 -17.46
C THR A 225 -74.84 5.08 -16.94
N GLN A 226 -75.13 6.04 -16.06
CA GLN A 226 -76.48 6.29 -15.56
C GLN A 226 -77.40 6.78 -16.69
N ASP A 227 -76.94 7.73 -17.51
CA ASP A 227 -77.69 8.27 -18.64
C ASP A 227 -77.99 7.17 -19.68
N VAL A 228 -77.03 6.30 -19.97
CA VAL A 228 -77.22 5.14 -20.87
C VAL A 228 -78.21 4.16 -20.28
N THR A 229 -78.10 3.82 -19.00
CA THR A 229 -79.07 2.90 -18.36
C THR A 229 -80.48 3.49 -18.33
N ALA A 230 -80.62 4.79 -18.08
CA ALA A 230 -81.90 5.48 -18.11
C ALA A 230 -82.50 5.48 -19.52
N GLN A 231 -81.70 5.76 -20.56
CA GLN A 231 -82.18 5.73 -21.94
C GLN A 231 -82.53 4.31 -22.41
N LEU A 232 -81.73 3.29 -22.08
CA LEU A 232 -82.04 1.91 -22.44
C LEU A 232 -83.29 1.40 -21.73
N THR A 233 -83.49 1.72 -20.44
CA THR A 233 -84.72 1.36 -19.72
C THR A 233 -85.96 2.03 -20.32
N THR A 234 -85.86 3.27 -20.82
CA THR A 234 -86.96 3.89 -21.57
C THR A 234 -87.27 3.18 -22.89
N ILE A 235 -86.25 2.71 -23.61
CA ILE A 235 -86.44 1.95 -24.86
C ILE A 235 -86.99 0.54 -24.57
N GLU A 236 -86.55 -0.10 -23.49
CA GLU A 236 -87.09 -1.39 -23.03
C GLU A 236 -88.56 -1.28 -22.62
N ALA A 237 -88.97 -0.16 -22.02
CA ALA A 237 -90.38 0.10 -21.72
C ALA A 237 -91.25 0.17 -22.99
N TRP A 238 -90.72 0.62 -24.14
CA TRP A 238 -91.45 0.58 -25.42
C TRP A 238 -91.74 -0.85 -25.85
N LYS A 239 -90.76 -1.74 -25.66
CA LYS A 239 -90.92 -3.18 -25.95
C LYS A 239 -91.98 -3.83 -25.07
N ASP A 240 -92.02 -3.49 -23.79
CA ASP A 240 -92.94 -4.13 -22.85
C ASP A 240 -94.36 -3.55 -22.90
N GLN A 241 -94.53 -2.29 -23.33
CA GLN A 241 -95.84 -1.60 -23.31
C GLN A 241 -96.53 -1.49 -24.67
N GLN A 242 -95.79 -1.53 -25.79
CA GLN A 242 -96.37 -1.19 -27.11
C GLN A 242 -96.28 -2.30 -28.16
N LEU A 243 -95.45 -3.33 -27.97
CA LEU A 243 -95.19 -4.32 -29.01
C LEU A 243 -96.01 -5.62 -28.82
N PRO A 244 -97.00 -5.92 -29.68
CA PRO A 244 -97.74 -7.19 -29.65
C PRO A 244 -96.87 -8.42 -29.91
N SER A 245 -96.94 -9.46 -29.07
CA SER A 245 -96.24 -10.72 -29.33
C SER A 245 -96.54 -11.30 -30.72
N ALA A 246 -95.59 -12.02 -31.33
CA ALA A 246 -95.76 -12.66 -32.64
C ALA A 246 -97.03 -13.53 -32.75
N ALA A 247 -97.52 -14.11 -31.65
CA ALA A 247 -98.79 -14.83 -31.61
C ALA A 247 -100.01 -13.90 -31.75
N HIS A 248 -99.95 -12.69 -31.17
CA HIS A 248 -101.00 -11.68 -31.31
C HIS A 248 -101.05 -11.13 -32.73
N LEU A 249 -99.90 -10.90 -33.38
CA LEU A 249 -99.84 -10.46 -34.78
C LEU A 249 -100.51 -11.48 -35.71
N LYS A 250 -100.27 -12.78 -35.51
CA LYS A 250 -100.92 -13.83 -36.32
C LYS A 250 -102.44 -13.87 -36.12
N LEU A 251 -102.91 -13.70 -34.88
CA LEU A 251 -104.34 -13.62 -34.59
C LEU A 251 -104.99 -12.37 -35.19
N GLU A 252 -104.29 -11.24 -35.14
CA GLU A 252 -104.75 -9.97 -35.69
C GLU A 252 -104.74 -9.96 -37.22
N ALA A 253 -103.74 -10.58 -37.85
CA ALA A 253 -103.69 -10.79 -39.30
C ALA A 253 -104.90 -11.62 -39.76
N LEU A 254 -105.23 -12.72 -39.07
CA LEU A 254 -106.41 -13.52 -39.36
C LEU A 254 -107.73 -12.76 -39.12
N ARG A 255 -107.77 -11.87 -38.11
CA ARG A 255 -108.92 -11.00 -37.85
C ARG A 255 -109.10 -9.99 -38.99
N LEU A 256 -108.04 -9.34 -39.43
CA LEU A 256 -108.04 -8.35 -40.50
C LEU A 256 -108.36 -8.97 -41.85
N GLN A 257 -107.80 -10.15 -42.15
CA GLN A 257 -108.12 -10.93 -43.35
C GLN A 257 -109.62 -11.25 -43.45
N ARG A 258 -110.23 -11.63 -42.31
CA ARG A 258 -111.67 -11.90 -42.22
C ARG A 258 -112.52 -10.63 -42.38
N VAL A 259 -112.11 -9.51 -41.78
CA VAL A 259 -112.86 -8.24 -41.82
C VAL A 259 -112.80 -7.57 -43.20
N LEU A 260 -111.65 -7.66 -43.88
CA LEU A 260 -111.45 -7.12 -45.23
C LEU A 260 -112.04 -8.02 -46.32
N GLY A 261 -112.58 -9.19 -45.95
CA GLY A 261 -113.32 -10.07 -46.86
C GLY A 261 -112.45 -10.80 -47.87
N LEU A 262 -111.14 -10.90 -47.65
CA LEU A 262 -110.18 -11.54 -48.58
C LEU A 262 -110.42 -13.04 -48.78
N ASP A 263 -111.13 -13.70 -47.85
CA ASP A 263 -111.51 -15.12 -47.95
C ASP A 263 -112.80 -15.33 -48.78
N THR A 264 -113.52 -14.25 -49.13
CA THR A 264 -114.76 -14.29 -49.93
C THR A 264 -114.54 -13.60 -51.26
N ALA A 265 -114.88 -14.24 -52.38
CA ALA A 265 -114.63 -13.75 -53.75
C ALA A 265 -115.34 -12.42 -54.13
N GLY A 266 -115.93 -11.70 -53.18
CA GLY A 266 -116.53 -10.39 -53.37
C GLY A 266 -115.63 -9.29 -52.78
N HIS A 267 -115.20 -8.36 -53.63
CA HIS A 267 -114.41 -7.20 -53.22
C HIS A 267 -115.22 -6.40 -52.19
N SER A 268 -114.79 -6.42 -50.94
CA SER A 268 -115.47 -5.68 -49.88
C SER A 268 -115.27 -4.17 -50.14
N SER A 269 -116.33 -3.37 -50.01
CA SER A 269 -116.25 -1.90 -50.12
C SER A 269 -115.26 -1.28 -49.11
N LEU A 270 -114.91 -2.03 -48.07
CA LEU A 270 -113.94 -1.65 -47.05
C LEU A 270 -112.49 -1.78 -47.52
N LEU A 271 -112.15 -2.76 -48.35
CA LEU A 271 -110.81 -2.89 -48.93
C LEU A 271 -110.51 -1.70 -49.85
N SER A 272 -111.43 -1.38 -50.77
CA SER A 272 -111.31 -0.22 -51.67
C SER A 272 -111.25 1.10 -50.92
N SER A 273 -112.02 1.27 -49.83
CA SER A 273 -111.93 2.46 -48.98
C SER A 273 -110.63 2.53 -48.18
N ALA A 274 -110.05 1.39 -47.78
CA ALA A 274 -108.77 1.33 -47.08
C ALA A 274 -107.60 1.63 -48.03
N GLU A 275 -107.64 1.13 -49.26
CA GLU A 275 -106.67 1.44 -50.32
C GLU A 275 -106.69 2.93 -50.67
N GLU A 276 -107.88 3.53 -50.86
CA GLU A 276 -108.01 4.98 -51.08
C GLU A 276 -107.46 5.79 -49.89
N SER A 277 -107.77 5.39 -48.66
CA SER A 277 -107.26 6.06 -47.46
C SER A 277 -105.74 5.91 -47.30
N ALA A 278 -105.17 4.74 -47.60
CA ALA A 278 -103.74 4.51 -47.53
C ALA A 278 -103.00 5.33 -48.60
N TYR A 279 -103.55 5.40 -49.81
CA TYR A 279 -103.04 6.25 -50.88
C TYR A 279 -103.07 7.74 -50.50
N CYS A 280 -104.16 8.21 -49.89
CA CYS A 280 -104.23 9.58 -49.36
C CYS A 280 -103.18 9.84 -48.27
N GLN A 281 -102.95 8.90 -47.35
CA GLN A 281 -101.92 9.05 -46.31
C GLN A 281 -100.50 9.02 -46.89
N GLN A 282 -100.23 8.19 -47.88
CA GLN A 282 -98.93 8.19 -48.58
C GLN A 282 -98.69 9.51 -49.31
N LEU A 283 -99.71 10.07 -49.95
CA LEU A 283 -99.64 11.42 -50.54
C LEU A 283 -99.39 12.49 -49.48
N GLU A 284 -100.03 12.43 -48.31
CA GLU A 284 -99.77 13.37 -47.21
C GLU A 284 -98.35 13.25 -46.65
N LEU A 285 -97.82 12.03 -46.49
CA LEU A 285 -96.44 11.82 -46.05
C LEU A 285 -95.44 12.34 -47.10
N LEU A 286 -95.73 12.15 -48.38
CA LEU A 286 -94.93 12.65 -49.49
C LEU A 286 -94.93 14.18 -49.53
N VAL A 287 -96.09 14.81 -49.34
CA VAL A 287 -96.22 16.27 -49.21
C VAL A 287 -95.43 16.78 -48.00
N ASN A 288 -95.54 16.12 -46.84
CA ASN A 288 -94.78 16.50 -45.63
C ASN A 288 -93.26 16.30 -45.77
N LEU A 289 -92.81 15.31 -46.54
CA LEU A 289 -91.41 15.10 -46.86
C LEU A 289 -90.90 16.19 -47.80
N LEU A 290 -91.68 16.54 -48.83
CA LEU A 290 -91.35 17.62 -49.76
C LEU A 290 -91.37 19.00 -49.09
N GLU A 291 -92.22 19.24 -48.09
CA GLU A 291 -92.25 20.49 -47.31
C GLU A 291 -91.06 20.66 -46.35
N LYS A 292 -90.38 19.57 -45.98
CA LYS A 292 -89.22 19.59 -45.07
C LYS A 292 -87.87 19.67 -45.78
N VAL A 293 -87.86 19.48 -47.10
CA VAL A 293 -86.66 19.63 -47.92
C VAL A 293 -86.55 21.12 -48.27
N ASP A 294 -85.54 21.79 -47.73
CA ASP A 294 -85.18 23.15 -48.14
C ASP A 294 -84.76 23.14 -49.63
N GLU A 295 -84.85 24.28 -50.33
CA GLU A 295 -84.85 24.52 -51.81
C GLU A 295 -83.73 23.88 -52.70
N ASP A 296 -83.02 22.85 -52.26
CA ASP A 296 -82.07 22.07 -53.06
C ASP A 296 -82.80 21.05 -53.97
N GLU A 297 -82.91 21.40 -55.26
CA GLU A 297 -83.54 20.60 -56.33
C GLU A 297 -82.98 19.16 -56.44
N GLY A 298 -81.77 18.90 -55.95
CA GLY A 298 -81.13 17.58 -55.95
C GLY A 298 -81.74 16.58 -54.95
N GLU A 299 -82.12 17.02 -53.76
CA GLU A 299 -82.72 16.15 -52.74
C GLU A 299 -84.17 15.78 -53.09
N ILE A 300 -84.89 16.69 -53.76
CA ILE A 300 -86.24 16.44 -54.30
C ILE A 300 -86.19 15.36 -55.39
N TYR A 301 -85.17 15.40 -56.26
CA TYR A 301 -85.00 14.40 -57.32
C TYR A 301 -84.66 13.01 -56.74
N ASP A 302 -83.84 12.94 -55.70
CA ASP A 302 -83.52 11.68 -55.01
C ASP A 302 -84.73 11.08 -54.28
N VAL A 303 -85.59 11.90 -53.66
CA VAL A 303 -86.84 11.46 -53.02
C VAL A 303 -87.81 10.90 -54.07
N LEU A 304 -87.98 11.58 -55.21
CA LEU A 304 -88.82 11.10 -56.31
C LEU A 304 -88.23 9.83 -56.95
N GLN A 305 -86.91 9.75 -57.12
CA GLN A 305 -86.26 8.58 -57.71
C GLN A 305 -86.39 7.33 -56.84
N ARG A 306 -86.32 7.44 -55.50
CA ARG A 306 -86.60 6.31 -54.59
C ARG A 306 -88.02 5.75 -54.73
N LEU A 307 -89.00 6.59 -55.02
CA LEU A 307 -90.39 6.18 -55.22
C LEU A 307 -90.65 5.58 -56.61
N THR A 308 -89.78 5.87 -57.59
CA THR A 308 -89.98 5.45 -58.99
C THR A 308 -89.39 4.06 -59.27
N ILE A 309 -88.56 3.50 -58.38
CA ILE A 309 -87.81 2.25 -58.62
C ILE A 309 -88.66 0.97 -58.45
N GLU A 310 -89.90 1.04 -57.92
CA GLU A 310 -90.76 -0.14 -57.75
C GLU A 310 -92.00 -0.19 -58.68
N ASN A 311 -92.11 0.71 -59.66
CA ASN A 311 -93.17 0.65 -60.68
C ASN A 311 -92.73 -0.09 -61.95
N ASP A 312 -92.02 -1.22 -61.81
CA ASP A 312 -91.91 -2.20 -62.89
C ASP A 312 -93.21 -3.03 -62.90
N GLU A 313 -93.76 -3.25 -64.09
CA GLU A 313 -95.05 -3.89 -64.40
C GLU A 313 -95.27 -5.27 -63.72
N LEU A 314 -95.55 -5.28 -62.42
CA LEU A 314 -96.04 -6.44 -61.70
C LEU A 314 -97.55 -6.34 -61.59
N ASP A 315 -98.25 -7.34 -62.14
CA ASP A 315 -99.66 -7.61 -61.84
C ASP A 315 -99.89 -7.44 -60.33
N PRO A 316 -101.00 -6.80 -59.89
CA PRO A 316 -101.23 -6.56 -58.47
C PRO A 316 -101.27 -7.90 -57.73
N GLU A 317 -100.17 -8.23 -57.06
CA GLU A 317 -100.13 -9.40 -56.17
C GLU A 317 -101.24 -9.23 -55.12
N PRO A 318 -101.99 -10.29 -54.80
CA PRO A 318 -103.06 -10.20 -53.83
C PRO A 318 -102.48 -9.76 -52.48
N LEU A 319 -102.97 -8.62 -51.97
CA LEU A 319 -102.55 -8.00 -50.71
C LEU A 319 -102.45 -9.05 -49.59
N ASN A 320 -101.21 -9.39 -49.20
CA ASN A 320 -100.96 -10.36 -48.14
C ASN A 320 -100.77 -9.64 -46.80
N ILE A 321 -101.88 -9.46 -46.08
CA ILE A 321 -101.90 -8.80 -44.76
C ILE A 321 -100.89 -9.40 -43.78
N VAL A 322 -100.62 -10.70 -43.86
CA VAL A 322 -99.64 -11.34 -42.97
C VAL A 322 -98.24 -10.81 -43.25
N GLN A 323 -97.87 -10.69 -44.52
CA GLN A 323 -96.56 -10.15 -44.92
C GLN A 323 -96.45 -8.66 -44.58
N GLU A 324 -97.49 -7.86 -44.84
CA GLU A 324 -97.49 -6.43 -44.50
C GLU A 324 -97.38 -6.18 -42.98
N LEU A 325 -98.09 -6.98 -42.16
CA LEU A 325 -97.96 -6.89 -40.69
C LEU A 325 -96.60 -7.38 -40.20
N GLU A 326 -96.01 -8.39 -40.83
CA GLU A 326 -94.65 -8.83 -40.52
C GLU A 326 -93.61 -7.77 -40.93
N GLN A 327 -93.80 -7.09 -42.06
CA GLN A 327 -92.94 -5.98 -42.49
C GLN A 327 -93.03 -4.79 -41.55
N ALA A 328 -94.25 -4.35 -41.19
CA ALA A 328 -94.46 -3.27 -40.23
C ALA A 328 -93.84 -3.61 -38.86
N TRP A 329 -94.04 -4.85 -38.39
CA TRP A 329 -93.40 -5.33 -37.16
C TRP A 329 -91.87 -5.31 -37.24
N ASN A 330 -91.29 -5.75 -38.36
CA ASN A 330 -89.84 -5.71 -38.56
C ASN A 330 -89.31 -4.28 -38.58
N MET A 331 -90.06 -3.33 -39.15
CA MET A 331 -89.73 -1.90 -39.11
C MET A 331 -89.77 -1.35 -37.67
N ASP A 332 -90.77 -1.72 -36.87
CA ASP A 332 -90.81 -1.35 -35.45
C ASP A 332 -89.65 -1.95 -34.65
N GLN A 333 -89.28 -3.20 -34.91
CA GLN A 333 -88.09 -3.80 -34.30
C GLN A 333 -86.80 -3.11 -34.75
N LEU A 334 -86.71 -2.73 -36.03
CA LEU A 334 -85.57 -2.03 -36.58
C LEU A 334 -85.41 -0.64 -35.96
N THR A 335 -86.49 0.14 -35.83
CA THR A 335 -86.43 1.47 -35.18
C THR A 335 -86.00 1.37 -33.71
N ILE A 336 -86.39 0.33 -32.99
CA ILE A 336 -85.92 0.07 -31.62
C ILE A 336 -84.42 -0.27 -31.60
N LEU A 337 -83.94 -1.06 -32.56
CA LEU A 337 -82.52 -1.37 -32.68
C LEU A 337 -81.71 -0.12 -33.05
N GLU A 338 -82.20 0.71 -33.96
CA GLU A 338 -81.59 2.00 -34.31
C GLU A 338 -81.55 2.95 -33.10
N ALA A 339 -82.62 3.02 -32.32
CA ALA A 339 -82.64 3.81 -31.09
C ALA A 339 -81.59 3.30 -30.08
N ARG A 340 -81.42 1.98 -29.93
CA ARG A 340 -80.37 1.39 -29.07
C ARG A 340 -78.97 1.71 -29.59
N ILE A 341 -78.75 1.60 -30.89
CA ILE A 341 -77.48 1.95 -31.53
C ILE A 341 -77.17 3.42 -31.28
N SER A 342 -78.14 4.32 -31.48
CA SER A 342 -77.99 5.75 -31.24
C SER A 342 -77.57 6.07 -29.79
N VAL A 343 -78.17 5.40 -28.80
CA VAL A 343 -77.77 5.55 -27.39
C VAL A 343 -76.33 5.08 -27.16
N LEU A 344 -75.93 3.95 -27.75
CA LEU A 344 -74.57 3.42 -27.64
C LEU A 344 -73.55 4.32 -28.36
N ASP A 345 -73.88 4.87 -29.52
CA ASP A 345 -73.02 5.81 -30.25
C ASP A 345 -72.85 7.12 -29.48
N LYS A 346 -73.93 7.63 -28.88
CA LYS A 346 -73.87 8.79 -27.98
C LYS A 346 -73.00 8.52 -26.75
N ALA A 347 -73.09 7.32 -26.16
CA ALA A 347 -72.22 6.93 -25.06
C ALA A 347 -70.76 6.84 -25.50
N SER A 348 -70.50 6.19 -26.65
CA SER A 348 -69.17 6.01 -27.22
C SER A 348 -68.50 7.36 -27.50
N THR A 349 -69.21 8.29 -28.13
CA THR A 349 -68.73 9.66 -28.38
C THR A 349 -68.44 10.42 -27.09
N GLN A 350 -69.30 10.31 -26.07
CA GLN A 350 -69.04 10.92 -24.75
C GLN A 350 -67.81 10.31 -24.05
N PHE A 351 -67.61 8.99 -24.13
CA PHE A 351 -66.39 8.35 -23.61
C PHE A 351 -65.14 8.84 -24.34
N GLN A 352 -65.19 8.93 -25.67
CA GLN A 352 -64.08 9.40 -26.50
C GLN A 352 -63.74 10.87 -26.28
N GLN A 353 -64.74 11.73 -26.07
CA GLN A 353 -64.54 13.17 -25.92
C GLN A 353 -64.24 13.60 -24.48
N SER A 354 -64.90 12.99 -23.49
CA SER A 354 -64.88 13.49 -22.11
C SER A 354 -63.99 12.69 -21.15
N ILE A 355 -63.70 11.41 -21.44
CA ILE A 355 -62.94 10.54 -20.52
C ILE A 355 -61.57 10.17 -21.10
N LEU A 356 -61.50 9.84 -22.39
CA LEU A 356 -60.25 9.41 -23.01
C LEU A 356 -59.14 10.48 -22.95
N PRO A 357 -59.40 11.76 -23.30
CA PRO A 357 -58.34 12.76 -23.32
C PRO A 357 -57.75 13.07 -21.94
N PRO A 358 -58.56 13.28 -20.87
CA PRO A 358 -58.02 13.43 -19.51
C PRO A 358 -57.24 12.20 -19.03
N LEU A 359 -57.66 10.99 -19.40
CA LEU A 359 -56.92 9.78 -19.02
C LEU A 359 -55.58 9.69 -19.75
N GLN A 360 -55.53 10.11 -21.02
CA GLN A 360 -54.30 10.19 -21.80
C GLN A 360 -53.33 11.24 -21.23
N THR A 361 -53.83 12.40 -20.78
CA THR A 361 -52.97 13.42 -20.16
C THR A 361 -52.42 12.96 -18.82
N VAL A 362 -53.24 12.32 -17.97
CA VAL A 362 -52.77 11.72 -16.71
C VAL A 362 -51.76 10.60 -16.99
N HIS A 363 -52.02 9.74 -17.98
CA HIS A 363 -51.07 8.71 -18.38
C HIS A 363 -49.74 9.30 -18.88
N ALA A 364 -49.78 10.30 -19.76
CA ALA A 364 -48.58 10.96 -20.26
C ALA A 364 -47.78 11.61 -19.13
N PHE A 365 -48.46 12.31 -18.21
CA PHE A 365 -47.84 12.88 -17.03
C PHE A 365 -47.18 11.81 -16.15
N LEU A 366 -47.91 10.73 -15.82
CA LEU A 366 -47.36 9.64 -15.00
C LEU A 366 -46.19 8.93 -15.69
N ALA A 367 -46.25 8.76 -17.02
CA ALA A 367 -45.16 8.18 -17.80
C ALA A 367 -43.91 9.07 -17.80
N GLU A 368 -44.08 10.39 -17.92
CA GLU A 368 -42.98 11.36 -17.80
C GLU A 368 -42.34 11.29 -16.41
N GLN A 369 -43.16 11.31 -15.35
CA GLN A 369 -42.67 11.19 -13.96
C GLN A 369 -41.99 9.84 -13.70
N GLN A 370 -42.50 8.76 -14.28
CA GLN A 370 -41.86 7.45 -14.22
C GLN A 370 -40.47 7.47 -14.89
N SER A 371 -40.31 8.14 -16.04
CA SER A 371 -39.02 8.23 -16.72
C SER A 371 -37.99 8.99 -15.88
N VAL A 372 -38.40 10.10 -15.24
CA VAL A 372 -37.54 10.87 -14.33
C VAL A 372 -37.15 10.03 -13.11
N MET A 373 -38.09 9.29 -12.53
CA MET A 373 -37.80 8.38 -11.42
C MET A 373 -36.82 7.29 -11.83
N GLN A 374 -36.97 6.71 -13.03
CA GLN A 374 -36.03 5.71 -13.56
C GLN A 374 -34.63 6.29 -13.78
N GLU A 375 -34.53 7.52 -14.30
CA GLU A 375 -33.24 8.19 -14.46
C GLU A 375 -32.56 8.44 -13.11
N ILE A 376 -33.30 8.92 -12.11
CA ILE A 376 -32.78 9.12 -10.75
C ILE A 376 -32.31 7.78 -10.15
N LEU A 377 -33.11 6.72 -10.28
CA LEU A 377 -32.74 5.39 -9.79
C LEU A 377 -31.50 4.84 -10.49
N ALA A 378 -31.37 5.05 -11.80
CA ALA A 378 -30.18 4.63 -12.55
C ALA A 378 -28.93 5.38 -12.09
N ILE A 379 -29.03 6.70 -11.86
CA ILE A 379 -27.90 7.50 -11.35
C ILE A 379 -27.52 7.04 -9.93
N LEU A 380 -28.50 6.80 -9.05
CA LEU A 380 -28.26 6.31 -7.69
C LEU A 380 -27.65 4.90 -7.68
N ASP A 381 -28.06 4.02 -8.58
CA ASP A 381 -27.53 2.67 -8.72
C ASP A 381 -26.07 2.70 -9.23
N ILE A 382 -25.79 3.49 -10.27
CA ILE A 382 -24.41 3.71 -10.75
C ILE A 382 -23.54 4.28 -9.64
N PHE A 383 -24.04 5.29 -8.91
CA PHE A 383 -23.32 5.87 -7.79
C PHE A 383 -23.06 4.86 -6.67
N GLY A 384 -24.04 4.02 -6.34
CA GLY A 384 -23.90 2.92 -5.38
C GLY A 384 -22.83 1.91 -5.83
N GLN A 385 -22.86 1.50 -7.09
CA GLN A 385 -21.86 0.59 -7.67
C GLN A 385 -20.45 1.19 -7.66
N GLU A 386 -20.31 2.49 -7.96
CA GLU A 386 -19.01 3.17 -7.89
C GLU A 386 -18.49 3.25 -6.45
N LEU A 387 -19.35 3.54 -5.46
CA LEU A 387 -18.95 3.49 -4.06
C LEU A 387 -18.53 2.08 -3.62
N ASP A 388 -19.26 1.05 -4.04
CA ASP A 388 -18.93 -0.34 -3.73
C ASP A 388 -17.62 -0.76 -4.41
N ASN A 389 -17.41 -0.34 -5.66
CA ASN A 389 -16.14 -0.53 -6.36
C ASN A 389 -14.98 0.16 -5.63
N ILE A 390 -15.17 1.37 -5.12
CA ILE A 390 -14.16 2.08 -4.32
C ILE A 390 -13.88 1.29 -3.03
N VAL A 391 -14.90 0.81 -2.32
CA VAL A 391 -14.74 -0.01 -1.11
C VAL A 391 -13.97 -1.29 -1.44
N HIS A 392 -14.34 -2.00 -2.50
CA HIS A 392 -13.65 -3.19 -2.97
C HIS A 392 -12.20 -2.93 -3.36
N GLN A 393 -11.91 -1.81 -4.04
CA GLN A 393 -10.54 -1.41 -4.37
C GLN A 393 -9.73 -1.06 -3.12
N VAL A 394 -10.33 -0.38 -2.16
CA VAL A 394 -9.70 -0.06 -0.87
C VAL A 394 -9.43 -1.34 -0.09
N ASP A 395 -10.34 -2.30 -0.08
CA ASP A 395 -10.15 -3.60 0.59
C ASP A 395 -9.16 -4.48 -0.17
N ALA A 396 -9.11 -4.42 -1.50
CA ALA A 396 -8.06 -5.05 -2.31
C ALA A 396 -6.68 -4.41 -2.04
N ALA A 397 -6.61 -3.09 -1.87
CA ALA A 397 -5.38 -2.39 -1.51
C ALA A 397 -4.97 -2.71 -0.07
N LYS A 398 -5.89 -2.69 0.90
CA LYS A 398 -5.64 -3.10 2.28
C LYS A 398 -5.22 -4.56 2.38
N SER A 399 -5.84 -5.45 1.61
CA SER A 399 -5.46 -6.86 1.57
C SER A 399 -4.12 -7.05 0.86
N LYS A 400 -3.73 -6.25 -0.14
CA LYS A 400 -2.36 -6.23 -0.69
C LYS A 400 -1.32 -5.68 0.29
N VAL A 401 -1.67 -4.71 1.13
CA VAL A 401 -0.79 -4.19 2.19
C VAL A 401 -0.68 -5.23 3.31
N LYS A 402 -1.80 -5.82 3.73
CA LYS A 402 -1.82 -6.92 4.70
C LYS A 402 -1.12 -8.15 4.15
N ALA A 403 -1.29 -8.50 2.88
CA ALA A 403 -0.56 -9.56 2.19
C ALA A 403 0.91 -9.20 2.01
N SER A 404 1.30 -7.94 1.81
CA SER A 404 2.71 -7.54 1.87
C SER A 404 3.29 -7.72 3.28
N ASN A 405 2.46 -7.52 4.31
CA ASN A 405 2.85 -7.70 5.71
C ASN A 405 2.73 -9.17 6.21
N SER A 406 1.87 -9.99 5.61
CA SER A 406 1.68 -11.42 5.96
C SER A 406 2.39 -12.38 5.01
N SER A 407 2.72 -11.93 3.78
CA SER A 407 3.68 -12.61 2.90
C SER A 407 5.12 -12.30 3.29
N GLN A 408 5.36 -11.38 4.23
CA GLN A 408 6.66 -11.26 4.91
C GLN A 408 7.01 -12.51 5.75
N GLU A 409 6.05 -13.39 6.07
CA GLU A 409 6.37 -14.67 6.75
C GLU A 409 6.76 -15.80 5.79
N LEU A 410 6.44 -15.72 4.49
CA LEU A 410 6.77 -16.78 3.52
C LEU A 410 7.70 -16.33 2.38
N THR A 411 7.79 -15.03 2.09
CA THR A 411 8.86 -14.44 1.26
C THR A 411 9.97 -13.78 2.07
N GLY A 412 9.81 -13.67 3.39
CA GLY A 412 10.90 -13.35 4.32
C GLY A 412 12.05 -14.34 4.21
N LEU A 413 11.78 -15.63 3.97
CA LEU A 413 12.85 -16.61 3.74
C LEU A 413 13.73 -16.27 2.53
N HIS A 414 13.19 -15.71 1.44
CA HIS A 414 14.02 -15.34 0.29
C HIS A 414 14.70 -13.99 0.46
N ARG A 415 14.02 -12.97 1.02
CA ARG A 415 14.63 -11.65 1.22
C ARG A 415 15.61 -11.61 2.40
N ASP A 416 15.31 -12.34 3.47
CA ASP A 416 16.25 -12.59 4.56
C ASP A 416 17.35 -13.54 4.12
N SER A 417 17.11 -14.53 3.24
CA SER A 417 18.25 -15.29 2.68
C SER A 417 19.12 -14.46 1.75
N THR A 418 18.57 -13.53 0.97
CA THR A 418 19.39 -12.63 0.14
C THR A 418 20.16 -11.64 1.01
N LEU A 419 19.52 -11.09 2.04
CA LEU A 419 20.18 -10.18 2.99
C LEU A 419 21.20 -10.92 3.86
N GLU A 420 20.90 -12.15 4.29
CA GLU A 420 21.82 -13.03 5.02
C GLU A 420 22.98 -13.45 4.13
N ASN A 421 22.74 -13.72 2.85
CA ASN A 421 23.79 -14.02 1.88
C ASN A 421 24.66 -12.79 1.60
N ASP A 422 24.05 -11.60 1.49
CA ASP A 422 24.74 -10.31 1.32
C ASP A 422 25.54 -9.93 2.58
N LEU A 423 25.01 -10.25 3.77
CA LEU A 423 25.73 -10.11 5.05
C LEU A 423 26.86 -11.14 5.16
N LYS A 424 26.64 -12.38 4.71
CA LYS A 424 27.66 -13.43 4.68
C LYS A 424 28.78 -13.10 3.72
N THR A 425 28.49 -12.53 2.55
CA THR A 425 29.51 -12.04 1.60
C THR A 425 30.25 -10.83 2.17
N LEU A 426 29.54 -9.84 2.72
CA LEU A 426 30.17 -8.68 3.36
C LEU A 426 31.09 -9.09 4.52
N LEU A 427 30.66 -10.02 5.39
CA LEU A 427 31.48 -10.52 6.49
C LEU A 427 32.69 -11.34 6.01
N LYS A 428 32.57 -12.06 4.89
CA LYS A 428 33.70 -12.75 4.25
C LYS A 428 34.68 -11.76 3.60
N ASP A 429 34.20 -10.73 2.93
CA ASP A 429 35.04 -9.68 2.33
C ASP A 429 35.83 -8.90 3.40
N LEU A 430 35.21 -8.70 4.56
CA LEU A 430 35.82 -8.05 5.73
C LEU A 430 36.68 -9.00 6.59
N GLN A 431 36.83 -10.28 6.22
CA GLN A 431 37.62 -11.26 6.98
C GLN A 431 39.08 -10.82 7.17
N ASN A 432 39.64 -10.10 6.20
CA ASN A 432 41.03 -9.58 6.27
C ASN A 432 41.24 -8.51 7.34
N LEU A 433 40.16 -7.92 7.87
CA LEU A 433 40.19 -6.92 8.94
C LEU A 433 39.96 -7.55 10.33
N ARG A 434 39.83 -8.89 10.38
CA ARG A 434 39.64 -9.62 11.63
C ARG A 434 40.96 -9.67 12.43
N PRO A 435 40.95 -9.36 13.73
CA PRO A 435 42.14 -9.49 14.58
C PRO A 435 42.55 -10.95 14.72
N SER A 436 43.85 -11.21 14.85
CA SER A 436 44.47 -12.54 14.95
C SER A 436 43.97 -13.39 16.12
N ASP A 437 43.40 -12.76 17.14
CA ASP A 437 43.01 -13.40 18.40
C ASP A 437 41.59 -14.00 18.37
N MET A 438 40.85 -13.85 17.26
CA MET A 438 39.51 -14.43 17.12
C MET A 438 39.51 -15.79 16.43
N PRO A 439 38.56 -16.70 16.80
CA PRO A 439 38.39 -17.99 16.14
C PRO A 439 38.07 -17.84 14.65
N PRO A 440 38.29 -18.87 13.82
CA PRO A 440 38.05 -18.80 12.38
C PRO A 440 36.59 -18.45 12.03
N LEU A 441 36.38 -17.73 10.92
CA LEU A 441 35.05 -17.27 10.50
C LEU A 441 34.24 -18.46 9.98
N VAL A 442 33.26 -18.88 10.78
CA VAL A 442 32.29 -19.93 10.41
C VAL A 442 30.92 -19.28 10.39
N LEU A 443 30.33 -19.19 9.19
CA LEU A 443 29.01 -18.61 8.95
C LEU A 443 28.13 -19.67 8.28
N LEU A 444 27.63 -20.62 9.06
CA LEU A 444 26.74 -21.67 8.59
C LEU A 444 25.30 -21.20 8.74
N ASP A 445 24.94 -20.76 9.94
CA ASP A 445 23.57 -20.41 10.30
C ASP A 445 23.37 -18.91 10.56
N GLN A 446 22.12 -18.45 10.55
CA GLN A 446 21.73 -17.08 10.87
C GLN A 446 22.21 -16.66 12.28
N ASN A 447 22.29 -17.62 13.21
CA ASN A 447 22.83 -17.41 14.55
C ASN A 447 24.33 -17.08 14.53
N ASP A 448 25.09 -17.64 13.58
CA ASP A 448 26.52 -17.35 13.44
C ASP A 448 26.72 -15.90 12.96
N VAL A 449 25.93 -15.46 11.97
CA VAL A 449 25.94 -14.07 11.47
C VAL A 449 25.59 -13.09 12.61
N LEU A 450 24.58 -13.40 13.41
CA LEU A 450 24.19 -12.56 14.56
C LEU A 450 25.24 -12.57 15.67
N SER A 451 25.91 -13.70 15.91
CA SER A 451 26.98 -13.81 16.90
C SER A 451 28.19 -12.96 16.49
N GLU A 452 28.54 -12.96 15.20
CA GLU A 452 29.64 -12.17 14.65
C GLU A 452 29.31 -10.67 14.68
N LEU A 453 28.08 -10.27 14.32
CA LEU A 453 27.62 -8.88 14.45
C LEU A 453 27.65 -8.38 15.91
N ARG A 454 27.28 -9.23 16.86
CA ARG A 454 27.39 -8.92 18.30
C ARG A 454 28.86 -8.78 18.72
N ALA A 455 29.75 -9.63 18.21
CA ALA A 455 31.18 -9.52 18.47
C ALA A 455 31.77 -8.22 17.92
N PHE A 456 31.38 -7.80 16.71
CA PHE A 456 31.78 -6.51 16.15
C PHE A 456 31.26 -5.33 16.98
N LYS A 457 29.99 -5.37 17.42
CA LYS A 457 29.42 -4.33 18.28
C LYS A 457 30.09 -4.27 19.66
N ALA A 458 30.46 -5.42 20.23
CA ALA A 458 31.23 -5.48 21.47
C ALA A 458 32.64 -4.89 21.29
N LYS A 459 33.28 -5.16 20.14
CA LYS A 459 34.59 -4.59 19.79
C LYS A 459 34.51 -3.09 19.54
N GLU A 460 33.49 -2.60 18.84
CA GLU A 460 33.24 -1.17 18.65
C GLU A 460 33.13 -0.47 20.01
N LYS A 461 32.36 -1.02 20.95
CA LYS A 461 32.29 -0.50 22.31
C LYS A 461 33.63 -0.54 23.03
N LEU A 462 34.40 -1.64 22.89
CA LEU A 462 35.73 -1.74 23.49
C LEU A 462 36.68 -0.67 22.92
N LEU A 463 36.68 -0.47 21.61
CA LEU A 463 37.51 0.53 20.93
C LEU A 463 37.08 1.94 21.29
N ASN A 464 35.78 2.24 21.35
CA ASN A 464 35.29 3.54 21.81
C ASN A 464 35.69 3.80 23.26
N ASN A 465 35.61 2.80 24.14
CA ASN A 465 36.07 2.93 25.52
C ASN A 465 37.60 3.15 25.59
N GLN A 466 38.37 2.47 24.74
CA GLN A 466 39.82 2.67 24.65
C GLN A 466 40.17 4.05 24.09
N GLU A 467 39.42 4.54 23.10
CA GLU A 467 39.57 5.88 22.54
C GLU A 467 39.19 6.94 23.57
N GLU A 468 38.13 6.75 24.34
CA GLU A 468 37.73 7.65 25.42
C GLU A 468 38.77 7.64 26.55
N GLN A 469 39.29 6.47 26.92
CA GLN A 469 40.41 6.34 27.87
C GLN A 469 41.68 7.01 27.34
N TRP A 470 41.98 6.83 26.05
CA TRP A 470 43.15 7.44 25.43
C TRP A 470 42.99 8.96 25.34
N CYS A 471 41.83 9.47 24.89
CA CYS A 471 41.51 10.90 24.82
C CYS A 471 41.49 11.57 26.20
N SER A 472 41.08 10.85 27.25
CA SER A 472 41.12 11.37 28.62
C SER A 472 42.52 11.27 29.26
N ALA A 473 43.34 10.31 28.85
CA ALA A 473 44.75 10.19 29.27
C ALA A 473 45.70 11.07 28.44
N LEU A 474 45.28 11.53 27.25
CA LEU A 474 46.11 12.34 26.35
C LEU A 474 46.52 13.68 27.00
N PRO A 475 45.62 14.47 27.62
CA PRO A 475 46.02 15.72 28.25
C PRO A 475 46.99 15.50 29.41
N THR A 476 46.82 14.45 30.20
CA THR A 476 47.69 14.12 31.32
C THR A 476 49.07 13.63 30.86
N THR A 477 49.12 12.76 29.85
CA THR A 477 50.38 12.30 29.25
C THR A 477 51.10 13.44 28.53
N LEU A 478 50.39 14.27 27.79
CA LEU A 478 50.94 15.44 27.09
C LEU A 478 51.40 16.53 28.07
N ASN A 479 50.68 16.77 29.16
CA ASN A 479 51.12 17.64 30.25
C ASN A 479 52.34 17.08 30.99
N SER A 480 52.43 15.75 31.17
CA SER A 480 53.62 15.13 31.78
C SER A 480 54.85 15.24 30.86
N LEU A 481 54.64 15.06 29.55
CA LEU A 481 55.68 15.20 28.55
C LEU A 481 56.12 16.67 28.46
N MET A 482 55.17 17.61 28.39
CA MET A 482 55.46 19.04 28.48
C MET A 482 56.18 19.40 29.78
N ALA A 483 55.77 18.88 30.94
CA ALA A 483 56.46 19.16 32.20
C ALA A 483 57.90 18.60 32.25
N ILE A 484 58.19 17.50 31.56
CA ILE A 484 59.54 16.93 31.45
C ILE A 484 60.40 17.72 30.44
N HIS A 485 59.79 18.19 29.35
CA HIS A 485 60.48 18.86 28.25
C HIS A 485 60.55 20.38 28.41
N ASP A 486 59.61 21.04 29.07
CA ASP A 486 59.55 22.49 29.27
C ASP A 486 60.81 23.03 29.95
N PRO A 487 61.35 22.43 31.04
CA PRO A 487 62.59 22.92 31.64
C PRO A 487 63.81 22.75 30.72
N ALA A 488 63.86 21.65 29.96
CA ALA A 488 64.93 21.39 29.01
C ALA A 488 64.86 22.37 27.83
N LEU A 489 63.67 22.57 27.27
CA LEU A 489 63.39 23.49 26.17
C LEU A 489 63.64 24.95 26.61
N ASP A 490 63.15 25.38 27.78
CA ASP A 490 63.41 26.70 28.35
C ASP A 490 64.90 26.96 28.51
N ILE A 491 65.71 25.99 28.97
CA ILE A 491 67.17 26.14 29.07
C ILE A 491 67.81 26.27 27.68
N THR A 492 67.41 25.44 26.70
CA THR A 492 67.92 25.57 25.32
C THR A 492 67.52 26.87 24.63
N TYR A 493 66.31 27.39 24.87
CA TYR A 493 65.83 28.65 24.27
C TYR A 493 66.36 29.89 24.99
N ALA A 494 66.52 29.84 26.32
CA ALA A 494 67.16 30.92 27.09
C ALA A 494 68.65 31.10 26.72
N HIS A 495 69.30 30.06 26.21
CA HIS A 495 70.69 30.09 25.75
C HIS A 495 70.83 30.03 24.22
N SER A 496 69.74 30.15 23.47
CA SER A 496 69.77 30.19 22.01
C SER A 496 70.26 31.56 21.53
N ALA A 497 71.24 31.57 20.61
CA ALA A 497 71.78 32.79 20.02
C ALA A 497 70.80 33.51 19.07
N MET A 498 69.63 32.93 18.81
CA MET A 498 68.57 33.52 17.98
C MET A 498 67.31 33.76 18.81
N ASN A 499 66.76 34.97 18.71
CA ASN A 499 65.46 35.40 19.26
C ASN A 499 64.33 34.58 18.63
N THR A 500 64.16 33.35 19.09
CA THR A 500 63.15 32.40 18.65
C THR A 500 62.28 32.11 19.86
N SER A 501 61.00 32.49 19.78
CA SER A 501 59.99 32.08 20.76
C SER A 501 59.87 30.55 20.75
N ALA A 502 59.52 29.96 21.89
CA ALA A 502 59.34 28.51 22.03
C ALA A 502 58.41 27.97 20.91
N PRO A 503 58.76 26.84 20.27
CA PRO A 503 57.91 26.24 19.26
C PRO A 503 56.61 25.85 19.99
N PHE A 504 55.47 26.05 19.36
CA PHE A 504 54.13 25.78 19.89
C PHE A 504 53.48 26.85 20.79
N GLN A 505 54.10 28.00 21.06
CA GLN A 505 53.35 29.10 21.66
C GLN A 505 52.41 29.71 20.61
N TYR A 506 51.09 29.58 20.83
CA TYR A 506 50.08 30.14 19.93
C TYR A 506 50.31 31.63 19.73
N SER A 507 50.25 32.08 18.46
CA SER A 507 50.36 33.51 18.12
C SER A 507 49.40 34.35 18.99
N PRO A 508 49.79 35.56 19.43
CA PRO A 508 48.92 36.45 20.20
C PRO A 508 47.57 36.73 19.50
N SER A 509 47.53 36.65 18.17
CA SER A 509 46.28 36.72 17.41
C SER A 509 45.35 35.50 17.62
N VAL A 510 45.91 34.30 17.74
CA VAL A 510 45.16 33.05 17.94
C VAL A 510 44.67 32.96 19.38
N THR A 511 45.46 33.37 20.36
CA THR A 511 45.02 33.42 21.76
C THR A 511 43.96 34.50 21.99
N ALA A 512 44.02 35.62 21.26
CA ALA A 512 42.94 36.62 21.25
C ALA A 512 41.65 36.06 20.62
N LEU A 513 41.76 35.35 19.49
CA LEU A 513 40.63 34.72 18.81
C LEU A 513 39.99 33.62 19.68
N GLU A 514 40.78 32.81 20.37
CA GLU A 514 40.27 31.79 21.30
C GLU A 514 39.48 32.43 22.44
N ARG A 515 39.98 33.54 23.00
CA ARG A 515 39.30 34.29 24.06
C ARG A 515 37.99 34.91 23.56
N GLU A 516 37.98 35.44 22.34
CA GLU A 516 36.79 35.99 21.69
C GLU A 516 35.77 34.88 21.37
N ALA A 517 36.23 33.73 20.88
CA ALA A 517 35.38 32.58 20.56
C ALA A 517 34.74 31.98 21.81
N LYS A 518 35.50 31.85 22.92
CA LYS A 518 34.96 31.47 24.23
C LYS A 518 33.94 32.48 24.72
N GLY A 519 34.25 33.78 24.66
CA GLY A 519 33.31 34.84 25.04
C GLY A 519 32.00 34.83 24.23
N LYS A 520 32.07 34.58 22.91
CA LYS A 520 30.88 34.43 22.05
C LYS A 520 30.13 33.12 22.32
N GLY A 521 30.85 32.04 22.61
CA GLY A 521 30.25 30.74 23.00
C GLY A 521 29.47 30.86 24.31
N ASP A 522 30.04 31.51 25.31
CA ASP A 522 29.38 31.75 26.60
C ASP A 522 28.16 32.67 26.43
N ALA A 523 28.26 33.71 25.58
CA ALA A 523 27.13 34.59 25.26
C ALA A 523 26.00 33.85 24.52
N LEU A 524 26.33 32.97 23.56
CA LEU A 524 25.35 32.16 22.85
C LEU A 524 24.68 31.16 23.80
N THR A 525 25.46 30.55 24.70
CA THR A 525 24.94 29.61 25.70
C THR A 525 23.98 30.30 26.67
N ALA A 526 24.30 31.53 27.09
CA ALA A 526 23.41 32.35 27.91
C ALA A 526 22.10 32.70 27.16
N GLU A 527 22.16 33.02 25.87
CA GLU A 527 20.98 33.38 25.08
C GLU A 527 20.11 32.15 24.76
N VAL A 528 20.72 30.98 24.54
CA VAL A 528 20.01 29.70 24.43
C VAL A 528 19.29 29.35 25.73
N GLN A 529 19.94 29.55 26.88
CA GLN A 529 19.28 29.36 28.19
C GLN A 529 18.12 30.35 28.39
N ARG A 530 18.26 31.59 27.92
CA ARG A 530 17.16 32.57 27.95
C ARG A 530 15.98 32.13 27.09
N LEU A 531 16.23 31.69 25.85
CA LEU A 531 15.19 31.18 24.95
C LEU A 531 14.51 29.92 25.49
N GLN A 532 15.26 29.02 26.15
CA GLN A 532 14.69 27.86 26.83
C GLN A 532 13.78 28.26 28.00
N ASN A 533 14.11 29.32 28.74
CA ASN A 533 13.26 29.84 29.80
C ASN A 533 12.01 30.54 29.23
N ASP A 534 12.15 31.29 28.14
CA ASP A 534 11.02 31.92 27.45
C ASP A 534 10.05 30.88 26.86
N LEU A 535 10.58 29.76 26.33
CA LEU A 535 9.78 28.61 25.88
C LEU A 535 9.04 27.94 27.04
N LYS A 536 9.66 27.80 28.22
CA LYS A 536 8.99 27.28 29.42
C LYS A 536 7.84 28.18 29.90
N ILE A 537 7.93 29.50 29.70
CA ILE A 537 6.85 30.45 30.01
C ILE A 537 5.68 30.32 29.02
N LEU A 538 5.97 30.02 27.75
CA LEU A 538 4.97 29.69 26.73
C LEU A 538 4.29 28.34 26.98
N ASP A 539 5.00 27.39 27.59
CA ASP A 539 4.48 26.05 27.89
C ASP A 539 3.67 25.97 29.21
N ASP A 540 3.64 27.07 29.98
CA ASP A 540 2.90 27.21 31.24
C ASP A 540 1.38 27.10 31.03
N ASP A 541 0.71 26.28 31.84
CA ASP A 541 -0.71 25.94 31.67
C ASP A 541 -1.63 27.18 31.72
N ARG A 542 -1.17 28.25 32.37
CA ARG A 542 -1.90 29.52 32.47
C ARG A 542 -1.93 30.29 31.15
N THR A 543 -0.84 30.29 30.38
CA THR A 543 -0.76 30.95 29.07
C THR A 543 -1.51 30.11 28.03
N LYS A 544 -1.40 28.78 28.07
CA LYS A 544 -2.22 27.87 27.26
C LYS A 544 -3.73 28.04 27.48
N ARG A 545 -4.19 28.17 28.74
CA ARG A 545 -5.61 28.45 29.03
C ARG A 545 -6.06 29.82 28.54
N ARG A 546 -5.22 30.85 28.64
CA ARG A 546 -5.52 32.18 28.08
C ARG A 546 -5.59 32.16 26.56
N LEU A 547 -4.64 31.49 25.90
CA LEU A 547 -4.62 31.31 24.45
C LEU A 547 -5.87 30.55 24.00
N LYS A 548 -6.23 29.47 24.69
CA LYS A 548 -7.46 28.70 24.42
C LYS A 548 -8.71 29.55 24.60
N SER A 549 -8.81 30.32 25.68
CA SER A 549 -9.94 31.24 25.90
C SER A 549 -10.01 32.37 24.87
N PHE A 550 -8.86 32.80 24.33
CA PHE A 550 -8.80 33.82 23.29
C PHE A 550 -9.26 33.24 21.94
N VAL A 551 -8.81 32.03 21.59
CA VAL A 551 -9.22 31.31 20.39
C VAL A 551 -10.72 30.96 20.45
N GLU A 552 -11.22 30.49 21.59
CA GLU A 552 -12.65 30.23 21.79
C GLU A 552 -13.48 31.52 21.64
N ARG A 553 -13.00 32.65 22.19
CA ARG A 553 -13.67 33.94 22.04
C ARG A 553 -13.68 34.44 20.60
N TRP A 554 -12.62 34.20 19.84
CA TRP A 554 -12.52 34.58 18.44
C TRP A 554 -13.40 33.71 17.53
N ASN A 555 -13.50 32.41 17.82
CA ASN A 555 -14.38 31.49 17.10
C ASN A 555 -15.86 31.64 17.47
N SER A 556 -16.17 32.41 18.52
CA SER A 556 -17.55 32.68 18.99
C SER A 556 -18.13 34.02 18.52
N LEU A 557 -17.39 34.79 17.72
CA LEU A 557 -17.92 35.98 17.06
C LEU A 557 -18.58 35.54 15.73
N PRO A 558 -19.87 35.85 15.50
CA PRO A 558 -20.59 35.48 14.28
C PRO A 558 -20.08 36.19 13.02
#